data_AF-A0A1U6I5A2-F1
#
_entry.id   AF-A0A1U6I5A2-F1
#
_cell.length_a   1.000
_cell.length_b   1.000
_cell.length_c   1.000
_cell.angle_alpha   90.00
_cell.angle_beta   90.00
_cell.angle_gamma   90.00
#
_symmetry.space_group_name_H-M   'P 1'
#
loop_
_entity.id
_entity.type
_entity.pdbx_description
1 polymer ?
#
loop_
_entity_poly.entity_id
_entity_poly.type
_entity_poly.pdbx_seq_one_letter_code
_entity_poly.pdbx_strand_id
1 'polypeptide(L)'
;MEILPGLIDSAAIVRTHGSTDAIHREFRAGRLVRIRRGFYVRTVDWLRARPSERFAWSTAAVARSVKDAVLCGETAAVAIGLPTLRTPPCVELATTLSGRSGVRRSPLMVLGEDDAARQVRAKRSYPLRYCLKPGIKPEAHGEFRCTSPVQTILDLMVTGKLSEALVVADGLAARLHRQGMLSAGSDLLAVSEIVDGISAHPHASAQRRAARVAALASPLAESVGESYSRAAFELLGFDQPVLQHVSMTGTALSAGWTAGGRNSALWVNSMGRRSTLRRPSVVTRRRRRLCTVKSFVRTGSGGSASASCGGVGRMWKTRNG
;
A
#
# COMPACT_ATOMS: atom_id res chain seq x y z
N MET A 1 9.85 -9.90 -6.43
CA MET A 1 10.68 -9.48 -5.29
C MET A 1 11.77 -10.51 -5.07
N GLU A 2 13.03 -10.10 -4.99
CA GLU A 2 14.13 -11.01 -4.64
C GLU A 2 14.34 -11.08 -3.13
N ILE A 3 14.80 -12.25 -2.67
CA ILE A 3 15.15 -12.48 -1.28
C ILE A 3 16.52 -11.87 -1.06
N LEU A 4 16.57 -10.80 -0.27
CA LEU A 4 17.84 -10.18 0.04
C LEU A 4 18.67 -11.08 0.96
N PRO A 5 20.00 -11.15 0.73
CA PRO A 5 20.89 -11.84 1.65
C PRO A 5 20.82 -11.20 3.04
N GLY A 6 21.28 -11.94 4.06
CA GLY A 6 21.35 -11.47 5.45
C GLY A 6 20.11 -11.76 6.31
N LEU A 7 19.04 -12.33 5.74
CA LEU A 7 17.96 -12.91 6.54
C LEU A 7 18.39 -14.26 7.13
N ILE A 8 18.51 -14.32 8.44
CA ILE A 8 18.86 -15.51 9.20
C ILE A 8 17.57 -16.25 9.57
N ASP A 9 17.40 -17.46 9.03
CA ASP A 9 16.36 -18.41 9.42
C ASP A 9 16.93 -19.39 10.46
N SER A 10 16.50 -19.27 11.72
CA SER A 10 16.99 -20.13 12.79
C SER A 10 16.66 -21.60 12.55
N ALA A 11 15.52 -21.92 11.93
CA ALA A 11 15.15 -23.29 11.64
C ALA A 11 16.06 -23.90 10.55
N ALA A 12 16.45 -23.09 9.56
CA ALA A 12 17.46 -23.51 8.58
C ALA A 12 18.81 -23.78 9.25
N ILE A 13 19.25 -22.91 10.17
CA ILE A 13 20.49 -23.10 10.91
C ILE A 13 20.46 -24.37 11.78
N VAL A 14 19.33 -24.69 12.44
CA VAL A 14 19.20 -25.97 13.17
C VAL A 14 19.39 -27.16 12.24
N ARG A 15 18.77 -27.14 11.05
CA ARG A 15 18.88 -28.25 10.09
C ARG A 15 20.30 -28.46 9.58
N THR A 16 21.09 -27.39 9.43
CA THR A 16 22.43 -27.46 8.86
C THR A 16 23.54 -27.60 9.92
N HIS A 17 23.38 -26.98 11.09
CA HIS A 17 24.43 -26.83 12.11
C HIS A 17 24.05 -27.34 13.51
N GLY A 18 22.82 -27.83 13.71
CA GLY A 18 22.39 -28.50 14.94
C GLY A 18 22.13 -27.62 16.18
N SER A 19 22.53 -26.34 16.19
CA SER A 19 22.29 -25.43 17.33
C SER A 19 21.95 -24.00 16.90
N THR A 20 21.21 -23.28 17.76
CA THR A 20 20.87 -21.85 17.62
C THR A 20 21.49 -20.99 18.71
N ASP A 21 22.39 -21.53 19.54
CA ASP A 21 22.96 -20.83 20.69
C ASP A 21 23.72 -19.57 20.27
N ALA A 22 24.44 -19.63 19.15
CA ALA A 22 25.09 -18.48 18.56
C ALA A 22 24.09 -17.38 18.24
N ILE A 23 22.96 -17.69 17.59
CA ILE A 23 21.90 -16.71 17.26
C ILE A 23 21.34 -16.09 18.55
N HIS A 24 21.05 -16.91 19.56
CA HIS A 24 20.51 -16.42 20.82
C HIS A 24 21.51 -15.53 21.57
N ARG A 25 22.79 -15.87 21.57
CA ARG A 25 23.86 -15.05 22.15
C ARG A 25 23.99 -13.70 21.42
N GLU A 26 24.03 -13.72 20.10
CA GLU A 26 24.12 -12.50 19.28
C GLU A 26 22.88 -11.60 19.43
N PHE A 27 21.69 -12.19 19.54
CA PHE A 27 20.46 -11.46 19.81
C PHE A 27 20.44 -10.84 21.21
N ARG A 28 20.87 -11.58 22.25
CA ARG A 28 21.01 -11.05 23.62
C ARG A 28 22.02 -9.92 23.72
N ALA A 29 23.08 -9.99 22.90
CA ALA A 29 24.08 -8.94 22.81
C ALA A 29 23.62 -7.71 21.97
N GLY A 30 22.37 -7.66 21.48
CA GLY A 30 21.86 -6.54 20.67
C GLY A 30 22.40 -6.49 19.24
N ARG A 31 23.20 -7.48 18.81
CA ARG A 31 23.81 -7.53 17.47
C ARG A 31 22.86 -8.04 16.39
N LEU A 32 21.73 -8.62 16.78
CA LEU A 32 20.65 -9.02 15.88
C LEU A 32 19.35 -8.29 16.21
N VAL A 33 18.60 -7.99 15.16
CA VAL A 33 17.20 -7.58 15.20
C VAL A 33 16.34 -8.77 14.83
N ARG A 34 15.41 -9.13 15.70
CA ARG A 34 14.41 -10.16 15.45
C ARG A 34 13.26 -9.53 14.69
N ILE A 35 13.11 -9.87 13.42
CA ILE A 35 11.97 -9.42 12.59
C ILE A 35 10.72 -10.15 13.03
N ARG A 36 10.84 -11.46 13.27
CA ARG A 36 9.79 -12.35 13.76
C ARG A 36 10.43 -13.51 14.51
N ARG A 37 9.67 -14.26 15.31
CA ARG A 37 10.16 -15.48 15.95
C ARG A 37 10.81 -16.40 14.88
N GLY A 38 12.09 -16.72 15.09
CA GLY A 38 12.90 -17.55 14.20
C GLY A 38 13.58 -16.83 13.04
N PHE A 39 13.34 -15.53 12.87
CA PHE A 39 13.89 -14.75 11.75
C PHE A 39 14.61 -13.50 12.25
N TYR A 40 15.90 -13.40 11.92
CA TYR A 40 16.79 -12.35 12.41
C TYR A 40 17.56 -11.70 11.27
N VAL A 41 18.00 -10.46 11.48
CA VAL A 41 18.94 -9.75 10.61
C VAL A 41 19.95 -9.05 11.53
N ARG A 42 21.20 -8.86 11.09
CA ARG A 42 22.16 -8.10 11.89
C ARG A 42 21.68 -6.66 12.09
N THR A 43 21.88 -6.13 13.29
CA THR A 43 21.48 -4.77 13.66
C THR A 43 22.07 -3.74 12.70
N VAL A 44 23.35 -3.88 12.36
CA VAL A 44 24.02 -2.99 11.41
C VAL A 44 23.40 -3.00 10.02
N ASP A 45 22.98 -4.17 9.53
CA ASP A 45 22.36 -4.32 8.21
C ASP A 45 20.95 -3.72 8.21
N TRP A 46 20.17 -3.96 9.27
CA TRP A 46 18.83 -3.38 9.43
C TRP A 46 18.85 -1.84 9.43
N LEU A 47 19.83 -1.26 10.12
CA LEU A 47 19.99 0.19 10.22
C LEU A 47 20.37 0.82 8.88
N ARG A 48 21.29 0.17 8.14
CA ARG A 48 21.79 0.62 6.83
C ARG A 48 20.80 0.39 5.69
N ALA A 49 19.91 -0.59 5.83
CA ALA A 49 18.96 -0.97 4.80
C ALA A 49 18.04 0.17 4.37
N ARG A 50 17.66 0.18 3.10
CA ARG A 50 16.59 1.00 2.53
C ARG A 50 15.23 0.50 3.04
N PRO A 51 14.17 1.32 3.01
CA PRO A 51 12.83 0.86 3.36
C PRO A 51 12.37 -0.38 2.59
N SER A 52 12.66 -0.45 1.29
CA SER A 52 12.35 -1.61 0.43
C SER A 52 13.06 -2.88 0.88
N GLU A 53 14.31 -2.78 1.33
CA GLU A 53 15.09 -3.93 1.79
C GLU A 53 14.57 -4.49 3.11
N ARG A 54 14.26 -3.61 4.07
CA ARG A 54 13.56 -4.00 5.31
C ARG A 54 12.20 -4.63 5.02
N PHE A 55 11.49 -4.13 4.01
CA PHE A 55 10.20 -4.68 3.59
C PHE A 55 10.35 -6.08 2.98
N ALA A 56 11.38 -6.30 2.15
CA ALA A 56 11.67 -7.60 1.58
C ALA A 56 11.99 -8.64 2.68
N TRP A 57 12.88 -8.31 3.63
CA TRP A 57 13.15 -9.20 4.76
C TRP A 57 11.91 -9.46 5.62
N SER A 58 11.07 -8.45 5.85
CA SER A 58 9.82 -8.60 6.61
C SER A 58 8.82 -9.51 5.88
N THR A 59 8.69 -9.33 4.57
CA THR A 59 7.82 -10.16 3.72
C THR A 59 8.29 -11.61 3.70
N ALA A 60 9.59 -11.86 3.49
CA ALA A 60 10.18 -13.20 3.50
C ALA A 60 10.02 -13.90 4.86
N ALA A 61 10.29 -13.20 5.96
CA ALA A 61 10.07 -13.73 7.31
C ALA A 61 8.60 -14.08 7.56
N VAL A 62 7.66 -13.24 7.10
CA VAL A 62 6.21 -13.53 7.21
C VAL A 62 5.83 -14.74 6.37
N ALA A 63 6.21 -14.78 5.09
CA ALA A 63 5.86 -15.85 4.16
C ALA A 63 6.35 -17.22 4.64
N ARG A 64 7.56 -17.29 5.20
CA ARG A 64 8.14 -18.56 5.71
C ARG A 64 7.62 -18.96 7.09
N SER A 65 7.18 -17.99 7.90
CA SER A 65 6.71 -18.25 9.28
C SER A 65 5.23 -18.60 9.39
N VAL A 66 4.41 -18.16 8.43
CA VAL A 66 2.97 -18.39 8.43
C VAL A 66 2.69 -19.55 7.48
N LYS A 67 2.14 -20.64 8.03
CA LYS A 67 1.70 -21.78 7.22
C LYS A 67 0.68 -21.32 6.18
N ASP A 68 0.88 -21.75 4.93
CA ASP A 68 0.02 -21.41 3.79
C ASP A 68 -0.18 -19.89 3.61
N ALA A 69 0.84 -19.08 3.90
CA ALA A 69 0.80 -17.64 3.68
C ALA A 69 0.51 -17.32 2.21
N VAL A 70 -0.53 -16.53 1.97
CA VAL A 70 -0.86 -15.97 0.65
C VAL A 70 -0.73 -14.46 0.71
N LEU A 71 0.28 -13.91 0.03
CA LEU A 71 0.48 -12.47 -0.11
C LEU A 71 -0.68 -11.88 -0.94
N CYS A 72 -1.14 -10.69 -0.60
CA CYS A 72 -2.18 -9.99 -1.35
C CYS A 72 -1.92 -8.47 -1.41
N GLY A 73 -2.76 -7.74 -2.14
CA GLY A 73 -2.73 -6.27 -2.18
C GLY A 73 -1.37 -5.72 -2.63
N GLU A 74 -0.88 -4.67 -1.95
CA GLU A 74 0.38 -4.03 -2.31
C GLU A 74 1.56 -5.01 -2.11
N THR A 75 1.46 -5.94 -1.16
CA THR A 75 2.52 -6.93 -0.91
C THR A 75 2.63 -7.94 -2.05
N ALA A 76 1.50 -8.42 -2.58
CA ALA A 76 1.49 -9.26 -3.78
C ALA A 76 2.02 -8.49 -4.99
N ALA A 77 1.61 -7.24 -5.20
CA ALA A 77 2.12 -6.42 -6.31
C ALA A 77 3.66 -6.38 -6.32
N VAL A 78 4.29 -6.12 -5.18
CA VAL A 78 5.77 -6.12 -5.08
C VAL A 78 6.35 -7.53 -5.28
N ALA A 79 5.72 -8.57 -4.73
CA ALA A 79 6.19 -9.95 -4.88
C ALA A 79 6.21 -10.40 -6.36
N ILE A 80 5.14 -10.11 -7.09
CA ILE A 80 4.96 -10.40 -8.53
C ILE A 80 5.80 -9.43 -9.41
N GLY A 81 6.42 -8.41 -8.82
CA GLY A 81 7.26 -7.45 -9.55
C GLY A 81 6.48 -6.44 -10.38
N LEU A 82 5.27 -6.08 -9.94
CA LEU A 82 4.57 -4.90 -10.42
C LEU A 82 5.14 -3.65 -9.73
N PRO A 83 5.23 -2.50 -10.41
CA PRO A 83 5.69 -1.26 -9.81
C PRO A 83 4.72 -0.79 -8.74
N THR A 84 5.23 -0.26 -7.63
CA THR A 84 4.42 0.39 -6.58
C THR A 84 4.93 1.81 -6.35
N LEU A 85 4.03 2.73 -6.01
CA LEU A 85 4.37 4.14 -5.81
C LEU A 85 5.39 4.34 -4.67
N ARG A 86 5.33 3.48 -3.66
CA ARG A 86 6.16 3.52 -2.45
C ARG A 86 6.32 2.12 -1.90
N THR A 87 7.23 1.96 -0.95
CA THR A 87 7.25 0.74 -0.13
C THR A 87 5.92 0.61 0.63
N PRO A 88 5.23 -0.55 0.55
CA PRO A 88 3.96 -0.78 1.24
C PRO A 88 4.06 -0.54 2.75
N PRO A 89 2.96 -0.15 3.43
CA PRO A 89 3.05 0.25 4.82
C PRO A 89 2.99 -0.90 5.80
N CYS A 90 2.56 -2.07 5.32
CA CYS A 90 2.43 -3.31 6.05
C CYS A 90 2.66 -4.48 5.09
N VAL A 91 2.99 -5.64 5.65
CA VAL A 91 2.93 -6.90 4.92
C VAL A 91 1.47 -7.37 4.95
N GLU A 92 0.90 -7.69 3.80
CA GLU A 92 -0.51 -8.06 3.62
C GLU A 92 -0.65 -9.54 3.28
N LEU A 93 -1.46 -10.25 4.08
CA LEU A 93 -1.82 -11.65 3.87
C LEU A 93 -3.32 -11.79 3.66
N ALA A 94 -3.71 -12.67 2.75
CA ALA A 94 -5.09 -13.09 2.65
C ALA A 94 -5.48 -13.99 3.83
N THR A 95 -6.75 -13.90 4.23
CA THR A 95 -7.38 -14.84 5.15
C THR A 95 -8.82 -15.08 4.76
N THR A 96 -9.31 -16.30 4.99
CA THR A 96 -10.73 -16.64 4.86
C THR A 96 -11.49 -16.45 6.17
N LEU A 97 -10.79 -16.18 7.29
CA LEU A 97 -11.37 -16.07 8.62
C LEU A 97 -11.64 -14.59 8.95
N SER A 98 -12.91 -14.21 9.03
CA SER A 98 -13.32 -12.84 9.36
C SER A 98 -12.73 -12.33 10.68
N GLY A 99 -12.74 -13.15 11.74
CA GLY A 99 -12.18 -12.81 13.06
C GLY A 99 -10.65 -12.67 13.09
N ARG A 100 -9.93 -13.13 12.05
CA ARG A 100 -8.48 -12.96 11.92
C ARG A 100 -8.11 -11.68 11.17
N SER A 101 -9.05 -11.10 10.41
CA SER A 101 -8.83 -9.88 9.62
C SER A 101 -8.40 -8.69 10.48
N GLY A 102 -7.71 -7.74 9.85
CA GLY A 102 -7.21 -6.53 10.50
C GLY A 102 -5.71 -6.50 10.70
N VAL A 103 -5.24 -5.45 11.38
CA VAL A 103 -3.81 -5.14 11.52
C VAL A 103 -3.27 -5.68 12.85
N ARG A 104 -2.11 -6.34 12.78
CA ARG A 104 -1.33 -6.81 13.92
C ARG A 104 -0.03 -6.02 13.99
N ARG A 105 0.36 -5.62 15.21
CA ARG A 105 1.61 -4.89 15.44
C ARG A 105 2.80 -5.69 14.91
N SER A 106 3.83 -4.97 14.47
CA SER A 106 5.06 -5.62 14.03
C SER A 106 5.72 -6.33 15.22
N PRO A 107 6.15 -7.60 15.07
CA PRO A 107 6.85 -8.33 16.11
C PRO A 107 8.36 -7.98 16.18
N LEU A 108 8.78 -6.90 15.50
CA LEU A 108 10.15 -6.40 15.48
C LEU A 108 10.65 -6.21 16.92
N MET A 109 11.79 -6.81 17.23
CA MET A 109 12.40 -6.72 18.55
C MET A 109 13.92 -6.66 18.45
N VAL A 110 14.52 -5.82 19.29
CA VAL A 110 15.96 -5.73 19.51
C VAL A 110 16.19 -5.60 21.02
N LEU A 111 17.23 -6.24 21.53
CA LEU A 111 17.65 -6.16 22.94
C LEU A 111 18.79 -5.14 23.10
N GLY A 112 18.97 -4.65 24.32
CA GLY A 112 19.96 -3.62 24.65
C GLY A 112 19.39 -2.20 24.69
N GLU A 113 20.13 -1.29 25.31
CA GLU A 113 19.77 0.13 25.48
C GLU A 113 20.78 1.08 24.83
N ASP A 114 21.68 0.53 24.01
CA ASP A 114 22.65 1.32 23.25
C ASP A 114 21.97 2.15 22.14
N ASP A 115 22.77 2.99 21.49
CA ASP A 115 22.26 3.88 20.45
C ASP A 115 21.71 3.11 19.25
N ALA A 116 22.35 1.99 18.88
CA ALA A 116 21.90 1.14 17.80
C ALA A 116 20.50 0.55 18.07
N ALA A 117 20.25 0.02 19.26
CA ALA A 117 18.94 -0.51 19.65
C ALA A 117 17.86 0.58 19.65
N ARG A 118 18.16 1.79 20.15
CA ARG A 118 17.23 2.93 20.07
C ARG A 118 16.91 3.31 18.63
N GLN A 119 17.91 3.38 17.75
CA GLN A 119 17.71 3.66 16.34
C GLN A 119 16.87 2.58 15.64
N VAL A 120 17.07 1.30 15.97
CA VAL A 120 16.23 0.22 15.43
C VAL A 120 14.77 0.40 15.84
N ARG A 121 14.50 0.71 17.12
CA ARG A 121 13.15 0.93 17.65
C ARG A 121 12.48 2.17 17.03
N ALA A 122 13.26 3.20 16.71
CA ALA A 122 12.78 4.41 16.05
C ALA A 122 12.55 4.22 14.54
N LYS A 123 13.27 3.29 13.89
CA LYS A 123 13.06 2.98 12.47
C LYS A 123 11.75 2.25 12.24
N ARG A 124 11.19 2.49 11.05
CA ARG A 124 9.92 1.89 10.61
C ARG A 124 9.99 0.36 10.69
N SER A 125 9.03 -0.21 11.40
CA SER A 125 8.69 -1.63 11.35
C SER A 125 7.48 -1.85 10.44
N TYR A 126 7.33 -3.07 9.91
CA TYR A 126 6.20 -3.42 9.06
C TYR A 126 5.19 -4.26 9.85
N PRO A 127 4.00 -3.74 10.17
CA PRO A 127 2.93 -4.52 10.77
C PRO A 127 2.40 -5.55 9.76
N LEU A 128 1.67 -6.53 10.26
CA LEU A 128 1.03 -7.57 9.46
C LEU A 128 -0.47 -7.29 9.35
N ARG A 129 -0.98 -7.15 8.14
CA ARG A 129 -2.42 -6.98 7.89
C ARG A 129 -2.99 -8.26 7.29
N TYR A 130 -4.05 -8.77 7.89
CA TYR A 130 -4.85 -9.84 7.31
C TYR A 130 -6.05 -9.23 6.58
N CYS A 131 -6.16 -9.53 5.29
CA CYS A 131 -7.21 -9.08 4.40
C CYS A 131 -8.20 -10.22 4.17
N LEU A 132 -9.47 -10.00 4.51
CA LEU A 132 -10.52 -11.00 4.27
C LEU A 132 -10.72 -11.18 2.78
N LYS A 133 -10.48 -12.40 2.29
CA LYS A 133 -10.57 -12.75 0.86
C LYS A 133 -11.05 -14.20 0.71
N PRO A 134 -12.38 -14.42 0.66
CA PRO A 134 -12.92 -15.76 0.46
C PRO A 134 -12.60 -16.26 -0.96
N GLY A 135 -12.30 -17.55 -1.09
CA GLY A 135 -12.20 -18.20 -2.40
C GLY A 135 -10.96 -17.87 -3.25
N ILE A 136 -9.87 -17.34 -2.68
CA ILE A 136 -8.64 -17.14 -3.46
C ILE A 136 -8.00 -18.48 -3.80
N LYS A 137 -7.65 -18.64 -5.08
CA LYS A 137 -6.67 -19.62 -5.54
C LYS A 137 -5.28 -18.96 -5.59
N PRO A 138 -4.34 -19.34 -4.70
CA PRO A 138 -3.02 -18.73 -4.69
C PRO A 138 -2.15 -19.23 -5.84
N GLU A 139 -1.34 -18.33 -6.40
CA GLU A 139 -0.37 -18.60 -7.45
C GLU A 139 1.06 -18.47 -6.91
N ALA A 140 1.98 -19.31 -7.40
CA ALA A 140 3.38 -19.26 -7.03
C ALA A 140 4.13 -18.20 -7.86
N HIS A 141 4.86 -17.33 -7.18
CA HIS A 141 5.75 -16.34 -7.77
C HIS A 141 7.09 -16.36 -7.03
N GLY A 142 8.05 -17.10 -7.59
CA GLY A 142 9.30 -17.43 -6.90
C GLY A 142 9.02 -18.30 -5.67
N GLU A 143 9.54 -17.91 -4.50
CA GLU A 143 9.24 -18.60 -3.24
C GLU A 143 7.89 -18.20 -2.60
N PHE A 144 7.21 -17.18 -3.15
CA PHE A 144 6.01 -16.62 -2.55
C PHE A 144 4.75 -17.20 -3.17
N ARG A 145 3.71 -17.40 -2.36
CA ARG A 145 2.34 -17.62 -2.83
C ARG A 145 1.59 -16.29 -2.77
N CYS A 146 0.99 -15.87 -3.88
CA CYS A 146 0.31 -14.58 -3.99
C CYS A 146 -1.09 -14.74 -4.59
N THR A 147 -1.92 -13.71 -4.46
CA THR A 147 -3.06 -13.49 -5.37
C THR A 147 -2.55 -13.36 -6.81
N SER A 148 -3.34 -13.80 -7.80
CA SER A 148 -2.99 -13.64 -9.22
C SER A 148 -2.75 -12.16 -9.57
N PRO A 149 -2.02 -11.84 -10.66
CA PRO A 149 -1.82 -10.45 -11.07
C PRO A 149 -3.15 -9.68 -11.26
N VAL A 150 -4.14 -10.33 -11.87
CA VAL A 150 -5.49 -9.78 -12.10
C VAL A 150 -6.22 -9.54 -10.78
N GLN A 151 -6.25 -10.53 -9.87
CA GLN A 151 -6.88 -10.35 -8.57
C GLN A 151 -6.19 -9.26 -7.75
N THR A 152 -4.86 -9.21 -7.81
CA THR A 152 -4.04 -8.22 -7.11
C THR A 152 -4.39 -6.81 -7.57
N ILE A 153 -4.52 -6.56 -8.88
CA ILE A 153 -4.89 -5.22 -9.35
C ILE A 153 -6.34 -4.88 -9.01
N LEU A 154 -7.29 -5.82 -9.12
CA LEU A 154 -8.68 -5.61 -8.75
C LEU A 154 -8.80 -5.16 -7.28
N ASP A 155 -8.08 -5.83 -6.39
CA ASP A 155 -8.04 -5.49 -4.96
C ASP A 155 -7.58 -4.04 -4.73
N LEU A 156 -6.54 -3.62 -5.46
CA LEU A 156 -5.94 -2.30 -5.35
C LEU A 156 -6.79 -1.22 -5.99
N MET A 157 -7.43 -1.51 -7.14
CA MET A 157 -8.35 -0.59 -7.81
C MET A 157 -9.61 -0.34 -6.98
N VAL A 158 -10.08 -1.38 -6.28
CA VAL A 158 -11.26 -1.29 -5.41
C VAL A 158 -10.98 -0.53 -4.12
N THR A 159 -9.79 -0.66 -3.53
CA THR A 159 -9.53 -0.13 -2.17
C THR A 159 -8.52 1.02 -2.10
N GLY A 160 -7.67 1.14 -3.11
CA GLY A 160 -6.54 2.07 -3.13
C GLY A 160 -6.91 3.50 -3.48
N LYS A 161 -5.96 4.40 -3.21
CA LYS A 161 -5.98 5.75 -3.78
C LYS A 161 -5.71 5.65 -5.28
N LEU A 162 -6.34 6.52 -6.07
CA LEU A 162 -6.18 6.53 -7.53
C LEU A 162 -4.71 6.51 -7.97
N SER A 163 -3.85 7.33 -7.36
CA SER A 163 -2.42 7.39 -7.68
C SER A 163 -1.65 6.11 -7.35
N GLU A 164 -2.03 5.40 -6.30
CA GLU A 164 -1.37 4.15 -5.91
C GLU A 164 -1.84 3.00 -6.80
N ALA A 165 -3.15 2.93 -7.08
CA ALA A 165 -3.75 1.91 -7.94
C ALA A 165 -3.30 2.07 -9.41
N LEU A 166 -3.24 3.30 -9.93
CA LEU A 166 -2.88 3.56 -11.32
C LEU A 166 -1.43 3.15 -11.64
N VAL A 167 -0.49 3.38 -10.72
CA VAL A 167 0.91 2.92 -10.89
C VAL A 167 0.97 1.41 -11.11
N VAL A 168 0.22 0.64 -10.32
CA VAL A 168 0.19 -0.82 -10.44
C VAL A 168 -0.57 -1.24 -11.71
N ALA A 169 -1.65 -0.52 -12.05
CA ALA A 169 -2.46 -0.77 -13.23
C ALA A 169 -1.67 -0.56 -14.54
N ASP A 170 -0.97 0.56 -14.66
CA ASP A 170 -0.06 0.86 -15.78
C ASP A 170 1.04 -0.21 -15.87
N GLY A 171 1.60 -0.62 -14.74
CA GLY A 171 2.59 -1.70 -14.69
C GLY A 171 2.08 -3.06 -15.18
N LEU A 172 0.82 -3.39 -14.90
CA LEU A 172 0.16 -4.57 -15.44
C LEU A 172 -0.12 -4.42 -16.93
N ALA A 173 -0.67 -3.27 -17.35
CA ALA A 173 -0.95 -2.98 -18.76
C ALA A 173 0.32 -3.07 -19.62
N ALA A 174 1.42 -2.49 -19.16
CA ALA A 174 2.72 -2.57 -19.83
C ALA A 174 3.25 -4.03 -19.90
N ARG A 175 3.00 -4.84 -18.87
CA ARG A 175 3.36 -6.26 -18.87
C ARG A 175 2.54 -7.05 -19.91
N LEU A 176 1.22 -6.87 -19.92
CA LEU A 176 0.33 -7.52 -20.88
C LEU A 176 0.65 -7.11 -22.32
N HIS A 177 0.98 -5.83 -22.52
CA HIS A 177 1.41 -5.33 -23.82
C HIS A 177 2.71 -5.98 -24.31
N ARG A 178 3.73 -6.10 -23.45
CA ARG A 178 4.96 -6.83 -23.78
C ARG A 178 4.72 -8.31 -24.08
N GLN A 179 3.64 -8.90 -23.58
CA GLN A 179 3.22 -10.27 -23.86
C GLN A 179 2.34 -10.39 -25.11
N GLY A 180 2.05 -9.28 -25.81
CA GLY A 180 1.17 -9.26 -26.98
C GLY A 180 -0.31 -9.45 -26.65
N MET A 181 -0.70 -9.33 -25.36
CA MET A 181 -2.07 -9.53 -24.89
C MET A 181 -2.89 -8.24 -24.79
N LEU A 182 -2.25 -7.09 -24.95
CA LEU A 182 -2.91 -5.78 -24.90
C LEU A 182 -2.26 -4.83 -25.93
N SER A 183 -3.07 -4.12 -26.71
CA SER A 183 -2.59 -3.14 -27.68
C SER A 183 -2.09 -1.86 -26.97
N ALA A 184 -1.12 -1.17 -27.57
CA ALA A 184 -0.53 0.06 -27.02
C ALA A 184 -1.57 1.17 -26.73
N GLY A 185 -2.59 1.30 -27.58
CA GLY A 185 -3.67 2.29 -27.42
C GLY A 185 -4.87 1.79 -26.61
N SER A 186 -4.80 0.60 -26.01
CA SER A 186 -5.88 0.04 -25.21
C SER A 186 -5.61 0.22 -23.71
N ASP A 187 -6.69 0.29 -22.94
CA ASP A 187 -6.64 0.33 -21.47
C ASP A 187 -6.99 -1.06 -20.87
N LEU A 188 -7.04 -1.16 -19.54
CA LEU A 188 -7.32 -2.45 -18.89
C LEU A 188 -8.77 -2.91 -19.01
N LEU A 189 -9.71 -2.09 -19.48
CA LEU A 189 -11.08 -2.52 -19.77
C LEU A 189 -11.15 -3.39 -21.03
N ALA A 190 -10.10 -3.42 -21.85
CA ALA A 190 -9.99 -4.38 -22.95
C ALA A 190 -9.72 -5.82 -22.46
N VAL A 191 -9.38 -6.01 -21.18
CA VAL A 191 -9.12 -7.32 -20.57
C VAL A 191 -10.39 -7.84 -19.92
N SER A 192 -11.00 -8.89 -20.49
CA SER A 192 -12.29 -9.44 -20.02
C SER A 192 -12.27 -9.80 -18.53
N GLU A 193 -11.21 -10.46 -18.06
CA GLU A 193 -11.07 -10.83 -16.64
C GLU A 193 -11.11 -9.62 -15.70
N ILE A 194 -10.62 -8.45 -16.14
CA ILE A 194 -10.70 -7.21 -15.37
C ILE A 194 -12.13 -6.69 -15.34
N VAL A 195 -12.82 -6.65 -16.48
CA VAL A 195 -14.21 -6.19 -16.57
C VAL A 195 -15.15 -7.08 -15.76
N ASP A 196 -15.00 -8.39 -15.88
CA ASP A 196 -15.78 -9.38 -15.12
C ASP A 196 -15.52 -9.23 -13.62
N GLY A 197 -14.24 -9.10 -13.23
CA GLY A 197 -13.85 -8.90 -11.84
C GLY A 197 -14.37 -7.60 -11.23
N ILE A 198 -14.40 -6.51 -12.00
CA ILE A 198 -15.02 -5.24 -11.58
C ILE A 198 -16.52 -5.46 -11.38
N SER A 199 -17.20 -6.05 -12.36
CA SER A 199 -18.67 -6.23 -12.35
C SER A 199 -19.14 -7.16 -11.23
N ALA A 200 -18.35 -8.18 -10.90
CA ALA A 200 -18.65 -9.12 -9.82
C ALA A 200 -18.54 -8.51 -8.40
N HIS A 201 -17.92 -7.33 -8.26
CA HIS A 201 -17.75 -6.73 -6.94
C HIS A 201 -19.09 -6.24 -6.38
N PRO A 202 -19.47 -6.54 -5.12
CA PRO A 202 -20.83 -6.30 -4.59
C PRO A 202 -21.24 -4.84 -4.40
N HIS A 203 -20.33 -3.89 -4.59
CA HIS A 203 -20.54 -2.48 -4.25
C HIS A 203 -20.31 -1.57 -5.46
N ALA A 204 -21.37 -0.91 -5.94
CA ALA A 204 -21.32 -0.03 -7.11
C ALA A 204 -20.31 1.13 -6.98
N SER A 205 -20.00 1.59 -5.76
CA SER A 205 -18.95 2.61 -5.53
C SER A 205 -17.54 2.06 -5.76
N ALA A 206 -17.29 0.81 -5.38
CA ALA A 206 -16.05 0.10 -5.67
C ALA A 206 -15.90 -0.20 -7.15
N GLN A 207 -16.99 -0.65 -7.81
CA GLN A 207 -17.01 -0.88 -9.25
C GLN A 207 -16.62 0.39 -10.02
N ARG A 208 -17.26 1.53 -9.72
CA ARG A 208 -16.95 2.83 -10.35
C ARG A 208 -15.51 3.26 -10.13
N ARG A 209 -14.98 3.08 -8.92
CA ARG A 209 -13.56 3.40 -8.63
C ARG A 209 -12.63 2.54 -9.46
N ALA A 210 -12.91 1.24 -9.54
CA ALA A 210 -12.05 0.33 -10.28
C ALA A 210 -12.13 0.53 -11.79
N ALA A 211 -13.33 0.73 -12.34
CA ALA A 211 -13.53 1.09 -13.75
C ALA A 211 -12.78 2.37 -14.12
N ARG A 212 -12.80 3.39 -13.25
CA ARG A 212 -12.03 4.64 -13.47
C ARG A 212 -10.53 4.38 -13.57
N VAL A 213 -9.97 3.56 -12.67
CA VAL A 213 -8.53 3.22 -12.72
C VAL A 213 -8.23 2.39 -13.97
N ALA A 214 -9.06 1.40 -14.29
CA ALA A 214 -8.86 0.51 -15.44
C ALA A 214 -8.92 1.27 -16.77
N ALA A 215 -9.86 2.20 -16.94
CA ALA A 215 -9.97 3.08 -18.11
C ALA A 215 -8.77 4.02 -18.25
N LEU A 216 -8.20 4.46 -17.13
CA LEU A 216 -7.05 5.35 -17.14
C LEU A 216 -5.74 4.61 -17.34
N ALA A 217 -5.69 3.31 -17.07
CA ALA A 217 -4.47 2.52 -17.18
C ALA A 217 -3.95 2.52 -18.62
N SER A 218 -2.64 2.71 -18.81
CA SER A 218 -2.01 2.72 -20.12
C SER A 218 -0.75 1.84 -20.14
N PRO A 219 -0.56 1.04 -21.19
CA PRO A 219 0.69 0.31 -21.41
C PRO A 219 1.91 1.20 -21.66
N LEU A 220 1.70 2.47 -22.02
CA LEU A 220 2.75 3.38 -22.49
C LEU A 220 3.37 4.23 -21.39
N ALA A 221 2.89 4.14 -20.14
CA ALA A 221 3.52 4.83 -19.03
C ALA A 221 4.92 4.23 -18.76
N GLU A 222 5.96 5.06 -18.88
CA GLU A 222 7.35 4.61 -18.83
C GLU A 222 7.93 4.65 -17.41
N SER A 223 7.25 5.35 -16.49
CA SER A 223 7.72 5.50 -15.11
C SER A 223 6.60 5.62 -14.09
N VAL A 224 6.93 5.29 -12.83
CA VAL A 224 6.05 5.51 -11.67
C VAL A 224 5.67 7.00 -11.53
N GLY A 225 6.60 7.91 -11.86
CA GLY A 225 6.37 9.35 -11.78
C GLY A 225 5.35 9.86 -12.80
N GLU A 226 5.35 9.26 -13.99
CA GLU A 226 4.37 9.53 -15.03
C GLU A 226 2.97 9.05 -14.63
N SER A 227 2.83 7.80 -14.19
CA SER A 227 1.56 7.29 -13.66
C SER A 227 1.04 8.13 -12.49
N TYR A 228 1.92 8.55 -11.57
CA TYR A 228 1.54 9.44 -10.47
C TYR A 228 1.02 10.79 -10.96
N SER A 229 1.69 11.38 -11.96
CA SER A 229 1.29 12.64 -12.55
C SER A 229 -0.05 12.52 -13.27
N ARG A 230 -0.27 11.47 -14.07
CA ARG A 230 -1.57 11.19 -14.73
C ARG A 230 -2.72 11.07 -13.72
N ALA A 231 -2.48 10.40 -12.60
CA ALA A 231 -3.46 10.35 -11.52
C ALA A 231 -3.72 11.73 -10.91
N ALA A 232 -2.72 12.61 -10.81
CA ALA A 232 -2.92 13.97 -10.34
C ALA A 232 -3.74 14.82 -11.33
N PHE A 233 -3.49 14.71 -12.64
CA PHE A 233 -4.29 15.37 -13.69
C PHE A 233 -5.75 14.92 -13.60
N GLU A 234 -5.97 13.61 -13.45
CA GLU A 234 -7.30 13.02 -13.30
C GLU A 234 -8.03 13.54 -12.04
N LEU A 235 -7.32 13.70 -10.92
CA LEU A 235 -7.91 14.22 -9.68
C LEU A 235 -8.23 15.72 -9.75
N LEU A 236 -7.44 16.48 -10.51
CA LEU A 236 -7.60 17.92 -10.66
C LEU A 236 -8.56 18.30 -11.81
N GLY A 237 -8.98 17.33 -12.63
CA GLY A 237 -9.89 17.55 -13.75
C GLY A 237 -9.22 18.18 -14.97
N PHE A 238 -7.90 17.98 -15.12
CA PHE A 238 -7.19 18.37 -16.34
C PHE A 238 -7.30 17.27 -17.39
N ASP A 239 -7.19 17.67 -18.66
CA ASP A 239 -7.10 16.73 -19.77
C ASP A 239 -5.87 15.82 -19.61
N GLN A 240 -6.03 14.53 -19.94
CA GLN A 240 -4.95 13.57 -19.81
C GLN A 240 -3.81 13.90 -20.79
N PRO A 241 -2.54 13.84 -20.34
CA PRO A 241 -1.42 14.07 -21.23
C PRO A 241 -1.30 12.95 -22.26
N VAL A 242 -0.88 13.32 -23.48
CA VAL A 242 -0.52 12.35 -24.52
C VAL A 242 0.83 11.73 -24.15
N LEU A 243 0.86 10.41 -23.97
CA LEU A 243 2.08 9.66 -23.66
C LEU A 243 2.94 9.54 -24.93
N GLN A 244 4.26 9.42 -24.76
CA GLN A 244 5.23 9.24 -25.85
C GLN A 244 5.25 10.36 -26.91
N HIS A 245 4.96 11.61 -26.52
CA HIS A 245 5.11 12.75 -27.42
C HIS A 245 6.59 13.01 -27.74
N VAL A 246 6.98 12.88 -29.01
CA VAL A 246 8.35 13.20 -29.46
C VAL A 246 8.50 14.72 -29.53
N SER A 247 9.20 15.28 -28.55
CA SER A 247 9.55 16.70 -28.55
C SER A 247 10.83 16.92 -29.35
N MET A 248 10.71 17.47 -30.57
CA MET A 248 11.88 17.97 -31.31
C MET A 248 12.42 19.21 -30.59
N THR A 249 13.50 19.03 -29.81
CA THR A 249 14.33 20.16 -29.37
C THR A 249 15.33 20.45 -30.48
N GLY A 250 15.40 21.71 -30.92
CA GLY A 250 16.37 22.14 -31.92
C GLY A 250 17.79 21.74 -31.50
N THR A 251 18.41 20.89 -32.33
CA THR A 251 19.72 20.23 -32.12
C THR A 251 19.86 19.42 -30.83
N ALA A 252 19.83 18.09 -31.01
CA ALA A 252 19.88 17.01 -30.03
C ALA A 252 18.52 16.59 -29.44
N LEU A 253 18.06 15.41 -29.87
CA LEU A 253 16.87 14.71 -29.39
C LEU A 253 17.01 14.44 -27.88
N SER A 254 16.11 15.04 -27.09
CA SER A 254 15.86 14.59 -25.71
C SER A 254 14.35 14.46 -25.51
N ALA A 255 13.93 13.31 -25.00
CA ALA A 255 12.53 13.05 -24.65
C ALA A 255 12.17 13.92 -23.43
N GLY A 256 11.36 14.95 -23.66
CA GLY A 256 10.92 15.91 -22.66
C GLY A 256 9.47 16.33 -22.87
N TRP A 257 8.78 16.65 -21.78
CA TRP A 257 7.36 16.98 -21.74
C TRP A 257 7.12 18.44 -22.12
N THR A 258 6.07 18.73 -22.89
CA THR A 258 5.54 20.09 -23.08
C THR A 258 4.08 20.15 -22.63
N ALA A 259 3.79 20.93 -21.60
CA ALA A 259 2.41 21.25 -21.21
C ALA A 259 1.83 22.24 -22.24
N GLY A 260 0.88 21.78 -23.04
CA GLY A 260 0.13 22.62 -23.98
C GLY A 260 -0.84 23.53 -23.25
N GLY A 261 -0.44 24.77 -22.99
CA GLY A 261 -1.29 25.85 -22.48
C GLY A 261 -0.60 27.19 -22.66
N ARG A 262 -1.33 28.21 -23.14
CA ARG A 262 -0.82 29.55 -23.55
C ARG A 262 -0.32 30.42 -22.39
N ASN A 263 0.67 29.93 -21.65
CA ASN A 263 1.61 30.71 -20.83
C ASN A 263 2.78 29.79 -20.50
N SER A 264 3.82 29.89 -21.32
CA SER A 264 5.04 29.11 -21.27
C SER A 264 5.84 29.41 -20.00
N ALA A 265 5.96 28.41 -19.12
CA ALA A 265 7.00 28.35 -18.10
C ALA A 265 7.79 27.04 -18.29
N LEU A 266 8.99 27.16 -18.85
CA LEU A 266 9.96 26.08 -18.96
C LEU A 266 10.48 25.73 -17.56
N TRP A 267 10.13 24.54 -17.05
CA TRP A 267 10.75 23.98 -15.86
C TRP A 267 11.86 23.03 -16.25
N VAL A 268 13.10 23.52 -16.22
CA VAL A 268 14.31 22.71 -16.32
C VAL A 268 14.72 22.28 -14.92
N ASN A 269 14.74 20.96 -14.67
CA ASN A 269 15.14 20.39 -13.40
C ASN A 269 16.68 20.35 -13.31
N SER A 270 17.30 21.45 -12.90
CA SER A 270 18.73 21.47 -12.57
C SER A 270 18.93 21.22 -11.07
N MET A 271 19.29 19.99 -10.71
CA MET A 271 19.88 19.71 -9.41
C MET A 271 21.30 20.27 -9.38
N GLY A 272 21.50 21.38 -8.68
CA GLY A 272 22.86 21.81 -8.31
C GLY A 272 23.02 23.32 -8.13
N ARG A 273 22.64 23.83 -6.95
CA ARG A 273 23.42 24.78 -6.12
C ARG A 273 22.51 25.40 -5.06
N ARG A 274 23.02 25.44 -3.82
CA ARG A 274 22.39 26.15 -2.70
C ARG A 274 22.28 27.63 -3.06
N SER A 275 21.08 28.19 -3.01
CA SER A 275 20.91 29.63 -2.84
C SER A 275 19.69 29.90 -1.96
N THR A 276 19.93 30.75 -0.97
CA THR A 276 19.00 31.25 0.05
C THR A 276 17.99 32.19 -0.59
N LEU A 277 16.70 31.85 -0.55
CA LEU A 277 15.62 32.76 -0.93
C LEU A 277 14.52 32.79 0.14
N ARG A 278 14.18 34.03 0.50
CA ARG A 278 13.26 34.47 1.56
C ARG A 278 11.85 33.90 1.39
N ARG A 279 11.22 33.61 2.55
CA ARG A 279 9.80 33.22 2.68
C ARG A 279 8.86 34.30 2.14
N PRO A 280 7.85 33.96 1.31
CA PRO A 280 6.69 34.80 1.11
C PRO A 280 5.71 34.65 2.29
N SER A 281 5.11 35.78 2.67
CA SER A 281 4.16 35.98 3.75
C SER A 281 2.88 35.16 3.61
N VAL A 282 2.46 34.57 4.74
CA VAL A 282 1.20 33.86 4.94
C VAL A 282 0.02 34.83 4.77
N VAL A 283 -0.83 34.60 3.76
CA VAL A 283 -2.16 35.21 3.69
C VAL A 283 -3.11 34.40 4.58
N THR A 284 -3.47 34.96 5.73
CA THR A 284 -4.41 34.40 6.70
C THR A 284 -5.85 34.50 6.17
N ARG A 285 -6.40 33.37 5.70
CA ARG A 285 -7.83 33.28 5.37
C ARG A 285 -8.65 33.05 6.64
N ARG A 286 -9.37 34.08 7.09
CA ARG A 286 -10.32 34.06 8.22
C ARG A 286 -11.34 32.92 8.06
N ARG A 287 -11.44 32.05 9.06
CA ARG A 287 -12.54 31.08 9.23
C ARG A 287 -13.86 31.83 9.47
N ARG A 288 -14.84 31.70 8.56
CA ARG A 288 -16.25 32.01 8.88
C ARG A 288 -16.83 30.84 9.68
N ARG A 289 -17.30 31.15 10.90
CA ARG A 289 -18.11 30.26 11.74
C ARG A 289 -19.49 30.12 11.09
N LEU A 290 -19.92 28.89 10.84
CA LEU A 290 -21.32 28.58 10.57
C LEU A 290 -22.02 28.41 11.92
N CYS A 291 -22.87 29.38 12.27
CA CYS A 291 -23.83 29.27 13.35
C CYS A 291 -24.98 28.36 12.93
N THR A 292 -25.23 27.35 13.73
CA THR A 292 -26.39 26.44 13.63
C THR A 292 -27.65 27.20 14.04
N VAL A 293 -28.54 27.46 13.10
CA VAL A 293 -29.89 27.97 13.39
C VAL A 293 -30.76 26.77 13.78
N LYS A 294 -31.13 26.68 15.07
CA LYS A 294 -32.21 25.83 15.55
C LYS A 294 -33.53 26.55 15.25
N SER A 295 -34.26 26.06 14.27
CA SER A 295 -35.65 26.44 14.02
C SER A 295 -36.55 25.78 15.07
N PHE A 296 -37.15 26.63 15.90
CA PHE A 296 -38.19 26.35 16.87
C PHE A 296 -39.53 26.37 16.11
N VAL A 297 -40.24 25.25 16.05
CA VAL A 297 -41.65 25.22 15.60
C VAL A 297 -42.47 24.66 16.74
N ARG A 298 -43.45 25.46 17.14
CA ARG A 298 -44.37 25.28 18.25
C ARG A 298 -45.73 25.03 17.63
N THR A 299 -46.28 23.83 17.79
CA THR A 299 -47.72 23.57 17.63
C THR A 299 -48.14 22.61 18.72
N GLY A 300 -49.15 23.02 19.49
CA GLY A 300 -49.76 22.24 20.56
C GLY A 300 -51.22 21.94 20.22
N SER A 301 -51.67 20.78 20.71
CA SER A 301 -53.04 20.26 20.91
C SER A 301 -52.94 18.76 20.62
N GLY A 302 -53.16 17.79 21.51
CA GLY A 302 -54.13 17.65 22.61
C GLY A 302 -54.64 16.20 22.48
N GLY A 303 -54.72 15.42 23.58
CA GLY A 303 -55.33 14.08 23.53
C GLY A 303 -54.73 13.01 24.44
N SER A 304 -55.11 13.07 25.72
CA SER A 304 -55.51 11.98 26.65
C SER A 304 -54.91 10.56 26.66
N ALA A 305 -54.69 10.11 27.91
CA ALA A 305 -54.78 8.76 28.48
C ALA A 305 -53.59 7.81 28.24
N SER A 306 -53.15 6.92 29.14
CA SER A 306 -53.28 6.63 30.58
C SER A 306 -52.39 5.39 30.84
N ALA A 307 -52.02 5.14 32.10
CA ALA A 307 -51.41 3.90 32.63
C ALA A 307 -49.95 3.58 32.18
N SER A 308 -49.14 2.79 32.89
CA SER A 308 -48.92 2.46 34.30
C SER A 308 -47.63 1.61 34.32
N CYS A 309 -46.92 1.61 35.44
CA CYS A 309 -46.01 0.57 35.97
C CYS A 309 -44.82 0.02 35.13
N GLY A 310 -43.68 -0.15 35.83
CA GLY A 310 -42.77 -1.26 35.56
C GLY A 310 -41.28 -0.92 35.51
N GLY A 311 -40.67 -0.61 36.66
CA GLY A 311 -39.21 -0.68 36.80
C GLY A 311 -38.75 -2.13 36.96
N VAL A 312 -37.68 -2.53 36.26
CA VAL A 312 -36.85 -3.70 36.61
C VAL A 312 -35.40 -3.42 36.27
N GLY A 313 -34.57 -3.31 37.30
CA GLY A 313 -33.11 -3.34 37.21
C GLY A 313 -32.56 -4.76 37.09
N ARG A 314 -31.37 -4.90 36.50
CA ARG A 314 -30.45 -6.05 36.61
C ARG A 314 -29.04 -5.47 36.65
N MET A 315 -28.37 -5.37 37.79
CA MET A 315 -27.79 -6.39 38.69
C MET A 315 -26.64 -7.19 38.04
N TRP A 316 -25.43 -6.82 38.48
CA TRP A 316 -24.15 -7.48 38.24
C TRP A 316 -24.12 -8.89 38.82
N LYS A 317 -23.40 -9.80 38.16
CA LYS A 317 -22.93 -11.07 38.74
C LYS A 317 -21.44 -11.25 38.45
N THR A 318 -20.65 -11.07 39.50
CA THR A 318 -19.35 -11.71 39.70
C THR A 318 -19.56 -13.19 40.06
N ARG A 319 -18.71 -14.08 39.55
CA ARG A 319 -18.43 -15.38 40.19
C ARG A 319 -17.01 -15.82 39.87
N ASN A 320 -16.22 -16.01 40.92
CA ASN A 320 -15.01 -16.82 40.95
C ASN A 320 -15.38 -18.31 41.06
N GLY A 321 -14.47 -19.14 40.60
CA GLY A 321 -14.43 -20.60 40.70
C GLY A 321 -13.26 -21.09 39.87
#